data_AF-U2P3E9-F1
#
_entry.id   AF-U2P3E9-F1
#
_cell.length_a   1.000
_cell.length_b   1.000
_cell.length_c   1.000
_cell.angle_alpha   90.00
_cell.angle_beta   90.00
_cell.angle_gamma   90.00
#
_symmetry.space_group_name_H-M   'P 1'
#
loop_
_entity.id
_entity.type
_entity.pdbx_description
1 polymer ?
#
loop_
_entity_poly.entity_id
_entity_poly.type
_entity_poly.pdbx_seq_one_letter_code
_entity_poly.pdbx_strand_id
1 'polypeptide(L)'
;MDINGKLYHQGDISELFEDTNSKGLEYEFEQLGRTKKCKFISQHVDLASPEAIAKYVKGYLFDVLKDVGDDEYIATYLRNKGYKVEGNIE
;
A
#
# COMPACT_ATOMS: atom_id res chain seq x y z
N MET A 1 17.60 -44.15 24.58
CA MET A 1 16.76 -44.31 23.39
C MET A 1 15.36 -43.84 23.73
N ASP A 2 15.18 -42.52 23.63
CA ASP A 2 13.99 -41.81 23.26
C ASP A 2 14.27 -41.24 21.86
N ILE A 3 13.56 -41.78 20.88
CA ILE A 3 13.75 -41.48 19.47
C ILE A 3 13.13 -40.12 19.15
N ASN A 4 13.87 -39.04 19.35
CA ASN A 4 13.85 -37.78 18.56
C ASN A 4 14.52 -36.64 19.33
N GLY A 5 15.83 -36.78 19.49
CA GLY A 5 16.69 -35.65 19.86
C GLY A 5 16.63 -34.55 18.80
N LYS A 6 15.93 -33.46 19.10
CA LYS A 6 16.24 -32.13 18.59
C LYS A 6 16.10 -31.13 19.73
N LEU A 7 17.24 -30.78 20.33
CA LEU A 7 17.37 -29.49 21.01
C LEU A 7 17.14 -28.42 19.95
N TYR A 8 16.04 -27.68 20.07
CA TYR A 8 15.88 -26.45 19.30
C TYR A 8 16.88 -25.45 19.87
N HIS A 9 17.92 -25.18 19.10
CA HIS A 9 18.81 -24.07 19.36
C HIS A 9 17.98 -22.80 19.38
N GLN A 10 18.15 -22.03 20.45
CA GLN A 10 17.60 -20.69 20.64
C GLN A 10 18.32 -19.73 19.67
N GLY A 11 18.08 -19.92 18.38
CA GLY A 11 18.32 -18.98 17.31
C GLY A 11 16.99 -18.29 17.02
N ASP A 12 17.02 -16.97 17.13
CA ASP A 12 15.96 -15.98 16.89
C ASP A 12 14.55 -16.50 16.59
N ILE A 13 13.74 -16.55 17.65
CA ILE A 13 12.27 -16.57 17.58
C ILE A 13 11.74 -15.40 16.74
N SER A 14 12.54 -14.34 16.54
CA SER A 14 12.23 -13.14 15.76
C SER A 14 12.03 -13.39 14.26
N GLU A 15 12.61 -14.43 13.65
CA GLU A 15 12.45 -14.72 12.21
C GLU A 15 11.09 -15.36 11.86
N LEU A 16 10.29 -15.76 12.87
CA LEU A 16 8.98 -16.41 12.67
C LEU A 16 7.79 -15.43 12.69
N PHE A 17 7.97 -14.18 13.10
CA PHE A 17 6.86 -13.24 13.34
C PHE A 17 6.66 -12.16 12.27
N GLU A 18 7.54 -12.05 11.27
CA GLU A 18 7.32 -11.06 10.19
C GLU A 18 6.38 -11.58 9.09
N ASP A 19 6.21 -12.91 8.96
CA ASP A 19 5.58 -13.51 7.78
C ASP A 19 4.15 -14.06 8.00
N THR A 20 3.71 -14.19 9.25
CA THR A 20 2.42 -14.85 9.58
C THR A 20 1.23 -13.90 9.46
N ASN A 21 1.43 -12.60 9.65
CA ASN A 21 0.33 -11.64 9.67
C ASN A 21 -0.13 -11.22 8.26
N SER A 22 0.79 -11.10 7.29
CA SER A 22 0.45 -10.72 5.90
C SER A 22 -0.29 -11.85 5.16
N LYS A 23 0.16 -13.11 5.33
CA LYS A 23 -0.46 -14.28 4.68
C LYS A 23 -1.89 -14.54 5.18
N GLY A 24 -2.21 -14.18 6.41
CA GLY A 24 -3.56 -14.31 6.98
C GLY A 24 -4.55 -13.28 6.43
N LEU A 25 -4.12 -12.02 6.30
CA LEU A 25 -4.97 -10.92 5.83
C LEU A 25 -5.31 -11.04 4.34
N GLU A 26 -4.34 -11.42 3.51
CA GLU A 26 -4.58 -11.67 2.09
C GLU A 26 -5.56 -12.82 1.89
N TYR A 27 -5.36 -13.92 2.64
CA TYR A 27 -6.27 -15.06 2.62
C TYR A 27 -7.69 -14.67 3.05
N GLU A 28 -7.86 -13.93 4.15
CA GLU A 28 -9.18 -13.44 4.57
C GLU A 28 -9.80 -12.53 3.50
N PHE A 29 -9.04 -11.60 2.94
CA PHE A 29 -9.51 -10.67 1.92
C PHE A 29 -9.99 -11.39 0.66
N GLU A 30 -9.31 -12.46 0.24
CA GLU A 30 -9.69 -13.26 -0.92
C GLU A 30 -11.06 -13.90 -0.77
N GLN A 31 -11.40 -14.38 0.43
CA GLN A 31 -12.67 -15.06 0.73
C GLN A 31 -13.89 -14.14 0.82
N LEU A 32 -13.70 -12.81 0.84
CA LEU A 32 -14.80 -11.86 1.01
C LEU A 32 -15.60 -11.62 -0.29
N GLY A 33 -16.91 -11.41 -0.16
CA GLY A 33 -17.74 -10.88 -1.25
C GLY A 33 -17.45 -9.40 -1.54
N ARG A 34 -17.80 -8.93 -2.74
CA ARG A 34 -17.47 -7.59 -3.26
C ARG A 34 -17.75 -6.43 -2.29
N THR A 35 -18.92 -6.40 -1.65
CA THR A 35 -19.28 -5.36 -0.66
C THR A 35 -18.46 -5.45 0.63
N LYS A 36 -18.13 -6.67 1.08
CA LYS A 36 -17.34 -6.90 2.30
C LYS A 36 -15.87 -6.55 2.08
N LYS A 37 -15.34 -6.75 0.88
CA LYS A 37 -13.97 -6.32 0.51
C LYS A 37 -13.76 -4.82 0.68
N CYS A 38 -14.72 -3.97 0.27
CA CYS A 38 -14.61 -2.52 0.47
C CYS A 38 -14.52 -2.15 1.96
N LYS A 39 -15.33 -2.80 2.80
CA LYS A 39 -15.31 -2.57 4.25
C LYS A 39 -14.00 -3.04 4.88
N PHE A 40 -13.49 -4.20 4.46
CA PHE A 40 -12.23 -4.76 4.92
C PHE A 40 -11.04 -3.84 4.60
N ILE A 41 -10.93 -3.37 3.35
CA ILE A 41 -9.90 -2.41 2.95
C ILE A 41 -9.95 -1.14 3.81
N SER A 42 -11.15 -0.62 4.08
CA SER A 42 -11.32 0.60 4.88
C SER A 42 -10.88 0.42 6.33
N GLN A 43 -11.01 -0.79 6.89
CA GLN A 43 -10.66 -1.12 8.28
C GLN A 43 -9.17 -1.46 8.47
N HIS A 44 -8.48 -1.81 7.38
CA HIS A 44 -7.08 -2.25 7.40
C HIS A 44 -6.17 -1.37 6.54
N VAL A 45 -6.60 -0.15 6.21
CA VAL A 45 -5.81 0.80 5.40
C VAL A 45 -4.47 1.14 6.06
N ASP A 46 -4.41 1.14 7.39
CA ASP A 46 -3.18 1.39 8.17
C ASP A 46 -2.15 0.26 8.04
N LEU A 47 -2.58 -0.93 7.58
CA LEU A 47 -1.71 -2.07 7.29
C LEU A 47 -1.21 -2.05 5.85
N ALA A 48 -1.72 -1.14 5.00
CA ALA A 48 -1.23 -0.99 3.65
C ALA A 48 0.21 -0.44 3.69
N SER A 49 1.07 -0.97 2.82
CA SER A 49 2.44 -0.47 2.75
C SER A 49 2.43 1.03 2.40
N PRO A 50 3.34 1.84 2.97
CA PRO A 50 3.47 3.24 2.60
C PRO A 50 3.61 3.45 1.09
N GLU A 51 4.25 2.51 0.39
CA GLU A 51 4.35 2.49 -1.07
C GLU A 51 2.99 2.32 -1.76
N ALA A 52 2.15 1.38 -1.29
CA ALA A 52 0.81 1.17 -1.83
C ALA A 52 -0.09 2.40 -1.61
N ILE A 53 -0.02 3.00 -0.41
CA ILE A 53 -0.73 4.25 -0.09
C ILE A 53 -0.25 5.38 -0.98
N ALA A 54 1.07 5.58 -1.12
CA ALA A 54 1.64 6.61 -1.98
C ALA A 54 1.21 6.44 -3.44
N LYS A 55 1.17 5.21 -3.95
CA LYS A 55 0.70 4.91 -5.31
C LYS A 55 -0.78 5.23 -5.51
N TYR A 56 -1.63 4.87 -4.54
CA TYR A 56 -3.06 5.19 -4.57
C TYR A 56 -3.29 6.71 -4.54
N VAL A 57 -2.66 7.41 -3.60
CA VAL A 57 -2.76 8.87 -3.47
C VAL A 57 -2.26 9.58 -4.72
N LYS A 58 -1.13 9.13 -5.30
CA LYS A 58 -0.59 9.68 -6.54
C LYS A 58 -1.56 9.50 -7.70
N GLY A 59 -2.16 8.32 -7.86
CA GLY A 59 -3.16 8.06 -8.90
C GLY A 59 -4.38 8.96 -8.76
N TYR A 60 -4.99 8.98 -7.58
CA TYR A 60 -6.16 9.80 -7.29
C TYR A 60 -5.90 11.30 -7.48
N LEU A 61 -4.73 11.79 -7.07
CA LEU A 61 -4.33 13.18 -7.29
C LEU A 61 -4.35 13.52 -8.79
N PHE A 62 -3.76 12.69 -9.64
CA PHE A 62 -3.76 12.94 -11.08
C PHE A 62 -5.13 12.82 -11.73
N ASP A 63 -5.99 11.91 -11.25
CA ASP A 63 -7.37 11.80 -11.73
C ASP A 63 -8.16 13.09 -11.41
N VAL A 64 -8.04 13.60 -10.17
CA VAL A 64 -8.68 14.88 -9.78
C VAL A 64 -8.15 16.05 -10.58
N LEU A 65 -6.84 16.11 -10.81
CA LEU A 65 -6.24 17.17 -11.64
C LEU A 65 -6.73 17.07 -13.09
N LYS A 66 -6.85 15.87 -13.64
CA LYS A 66 -7.39 15.67 -14.99
C LYS A 66 -8.83 16.17 -15.11
N ASP A 67 -9.66 15.98 -14.08
CA ASP A 67 -11.04 16.47 -14.06
C ASP A 67 -11.14 18.01 -14.02
N VAL A 68 -10.11 18.71 -13.51
CA VAL A 68 -10.02 20.18 -13.58
C VAL A 68 -9.87 20.64 -15.03
N GLY A 69 -9.21 19.86 -15.88
CA GLY A 69 -9.12 20.10 -17.33
C GLY A 69 -8.34 21.35 -17.74
N ASP A 70 -7.55 21.92 -16.81
CA ASP A 70 -6.74 23.13 -17.02
C ASP A 70 -5.29 22.85 -16.58
N ASP A 71 -4.50 22.32 -17.51
CA ASP A 71 -3.12 21.91 -17.28
C ASP A 71 -2.22 23.08 -16.88
N GLU A 72 -2.52 24.31 -17.33
CA GLU A 72 -1.72 25.50 -17.02
C GLU A 72 -1.98 25.99 -15.58
N TYR A 73 -3.24 25.98 -15.15
CA TYR A 73 -3.60 26.23 -13.76
C TYR A 73 -2.93 25.22 -12.82
N ILE A 74 -2.96 23.94 -13.19
CA ILE A 74 -2.38 22.85 -12.39
C ILE A 74 -0.86 22.98 -12.32
N ALA A 75 -0.20 23.21 -13.45
CA ALA A 75 1.24 23.41 -13.50
C ALA A 75 1.65 24.62 -12.64
N THR A 76 0.89 25.70 -12.69
CA THR A 76 1.12 26.90 -11.86
C THR A 76 0.96 26.61 -10.37
N TYR A 77 -0.11 25.91 -9.98
CA TYR A 77 -0.34 25.52 -8.60
C TYR A 77 0.82 24.65 -8.05
N LEU A 78 1.27 23.66 -8.82
CA LEU A 78 2.37 22.78 -8.45
C LEU A 78 3.70 23.53 -8.32
N ARG A 79 4.02 24.44 -9.26
CA ARG A 79 5.21 25.30 -9.16
C ARG A 79 5.20 26.19 -7.93
N ASN A 80 4.05 26.79 -7.60
CA ASN A 80 3.87 27.61 -6.40
C ASN A 80 4.06 26.83 -5.10
N LYS A 81 3.83 25.50 -5.14
CA LYS A 81 4.11 24.59 -4.02
C LYS A 81 5.57 24.10 -3.97
N GLY A 82 6.42 24.54 -4.90
CA GLY A 82 7.84 24.19 -4.94
C GLY A 82 8.16 22.93 -5.74
N TYR A 83 7.21 22.37 -6.48
CA TYR A 83 7.46 21.22 -7.35
C TYR A 83 8.02 21.67 -8.70
N LYS A 84 8.99 20.92 -9.20
CA LYS A 84 9.46 21.06 -10.58
C LYS A 84 8.46 20.39 -11.52
N VAL A 85 7.88 21.15 -12.42
CA VAL A 85 6.92 20.68 -13.43
C VAL A 85 7.54 20.85 -14.81
N GLU A 86 7.70 19.75 -15.53
CA GLU A 86 8.14 19.70 -16.92
C GLU A 86 6.94 19.29 -17.78
N GLY A 87 6.64 20.07 -18.82
CA GLY A 87 5.61 19.76 -19.80
C GLY A 87 6.26 19.42 -21.13
N ASN A 88 5.71 18.44 -21.84
CA ASN A 88 6.03 18.24 -23.25
C ASN A 88 5.26 19.30 -24.04
N ILE A 89 5.95 20.38 -24.40
CA ILE A 89 5.45 21.35 -25.37
C ILE A 89 5.60 20.69 -26.75
N GLU A 90 4.48 20.34 -27.37
CA GLU A 90 4.44 20.05 -28.82
C GLU A 90 4.51 21.35 -29.63
#